data_AF-X6GRB2-F1
#
_entry.id   AF-X6GRB2-F1
#
_cell.length_a   1.000
_cell.length_b   1.000
_cell.length_c   1.000
_cell.angle_alpha   90.00
_cell.angle_beta   90.00
_cell.angle_gamma   90.00
#
_symmetry.space_group_name_H-M   'P 1'
#
loop_
_entity.id
_entity.type
_entity.pdbx_description
1 polymer ?
#
loop_
_entity_poly.entity_id
_entity_poly.type
_entity_poly.pdbx_seq_one_letter_code
_entity_poly.pdbx_strand_id
1 'polypeptide(L)'
;MALASSGKASIRKRKLPAEQVVWLVIALSLYRHQSMPEVVAHLDLVLPDEVNPDIAKSALTQARQRLGQAPLAQLFAMSATCWDERHQVGRGWRGLARYAVDGSTLRVADSVENRAHFGAQAYASGAVASYPQLRLLTLTALATHLVA
;
A
#
# COMPACT_ATOMS: atom_id res chain seq x y z
N MET A 1 4.75 -5.15 -15.80
CA MET A 1 6.00 -4.36 -15.60
C MET A 1 6.39 -4.24 -14.13
N ALA A 2 5.56 -3.73 -13.20
CA ALA A 2 5.92 -3.59 -11.78
C ALA A 2 6.29 -4.92 -11.08
N LEU A 3 5.58 -6.01 -11.36
CA LEU A 3 5.93 -7.35 -10.84
C LEU A 3 7.24 -7.88 -11.42
N ALA A 4 7.49 -7.62 -12.71
CA ALA A 4 8.73 -8.02 -13.37
C ALA A 4 9.93 -7.22 -12.84
N SER A 5 9.80 -5.89 -12.70
CA SER A 5 10.86 -5.02 -12.19
C SER A 5 11.17 -5.22 -10.71
N SER A 6 10.20 -5.69 -9.92
CA SER A 6 10.39 -6.02 -8.50
C SER A 6 10.84 -7.47 -8.26
N GLY A 7 11.07 -8.26 -9.32
CA GLY A 7 11.43 -9.68 -9.20
C GLY A 7 10.33 -10.56 -8.59
N LYS A 8 9.08 -10.08 -8.58
CA LYS A 8 7.90 -10.80 -8.04
C LYS A 8 7.03 -11.42 -9.13
N ALA A 9 7.39 -11.25 -10.40
CA ALA A 9 6.79 -11.97 -11.50
C ALA A 9 7.01 -13.48 -11.28
N SER A 10 5.92 -14.24 -11.33
CA SER A 10 5.96 -15.69 -11.10
C SER A 10 5.56 -16.40 -12.38
N ILE A 11 6.40 -17.32 -12.85
CA ILE A 11 6.11 -18.20 -14.00
C ILE A 11 5.09 -19.28 -13.61
N ARG A 12 5.06 -19.70 -12.33
CA ARG A 12 4.14 -20.73 -11.85
C ARG A 12 2.71 -20.19 -11.76
N LYS A 13 1.77 -20.83 -12.46
CA LYS A 13 0.33 -20.60 -12.29
C LYS A 13 -0.12 -21.20 -10.93
N ARG A 14 -0.53 -20.32 -10.03
CA ARG A 14 -1.13 -20.65 -8.72
C ARG A 14 -2.58 -20.18 -8.74
N LYS A 15 -3.43 -20.74 -7.87
CA LYS A 15 -4.82 -20.27 -7.66
C LYS A 15 -4.94 -18.76 -7.45
N LEU A 16 -3.98 -18.16 -6.75
CA LEU A 16 -3.89 -16.71 -6.58
C LEU A 16 -2.52 -16.20 -7.08
N PRO A 17 -2.42 -15.82 -8.36
CA PRO A 17 -1.22 -15.24 -8.96
C PRO A 17 -0.84 -13.90 -8.33
N ALA A 18 0.42 -13.49 -8.47
CA ALA A 18 0.91 -12.23 -7.89
C ALA A 18 0.14 -11.00 -8.39
N GLU A 19 -0.33 -11.01 -9.64
CA GLU A 19 -1.17 -9.97 -10.24
C GLU A 19 -2.50 -9.83 -9.49
N GLN A 20 -3.16 -10.96 -9.19
CA GLN A 20 -4.40 -10.96 -8.41
C GLN A 20 -4.17 -10.57 -6.96
N VAL A 21 -2.98 -10.84 -6.40
CA VAL A 21 -2.62 -10.32 -5.08
C VAL A 21 -2.43 -8.80 -5.10
N VAL A 22 -1.90 -8.21 -6.19
CA VAL A 22 -1.82 -6.74 -6.33
C VAL A 22 -3.24 -6.15 -6.32
N TRP A 23 -4.16 -6.71 -7.11
CA TRP A 23 -5.56 -6.30 -7.10
C TRP A 23 -6.22 -6.46 -5.74
N LEU A 24 -5.95 -7.58 -5.04
CA LEU A 24 -6.43 -7.79 -3.69
C LEU A 24 -5.97 -6.69 -2.73
N VAL A 25 -4.69 -6.29 -2.76
CA VAL A 25 -4.21 -5.23 -1.85
C VAL A 25 -4.84 -3.88 -2.19
N ILE A 26 -5.00 -3.54 -3.47
CA ILE A 26 -5.69 -2.33 -3.88
C ILE A 26 -7.15 -2.37 -3.42
N ALA A 27 -7.85 -3.49 -3.64
CA ALA A 27 -9.23 -3.66 -3.22
C ALA A 27 -9.40 -3.58 -1.71
N LEU A 28 -8.50 -4.17 -0.91
CA LEU A 28 -8.53 -4.04 0.56
C LEU A 28 -8.45 -2.58 1.03
N SER A 29 -7.79 -1.71 0.26
CA SER A 29 -7.73 -0.27 0.58
C SER A 29 -9.04 0.47 0.28
N LEU A 30 -9.83 -0.04 -0.68
CA LEU A 30 -11.14 0.50 -1.07
C LEU A 30 -12.27 -0.08 -0.20
N TYR A 31 -12.25 -1.40 0.04
CA TYR A 31 -13.23 -2.14 0.82
C TYR A 31 -12.77 -2.34 2.27
N ARG A 32 -12.41 -1.25 2.96
CA ARG A 32 -11.85 -1.28 4.33
C ARG A 32 -12.75 -1.93 5.38
N HIS A 33 -14.04 -2.10 5.08
CA HIS A 33 -15.05 -2.72 5.94
C HIS A 33 -15.19 -4.23 5.74
N GLN A 34 -14.52 -4.80 4.73
CA GLN A 34 -14.59 -6.23 4.41
C GLN A 34 -13.30 -6.94 4.77
N SER A 35 -13.42 -8.21 5.16
CA SER A 35 -12.30 -9.11 5.37
C SER A 35 -11.67 -9.52 4.04
N MET A 36 -10.41 -9.96 4.10
CA MET A 36 -9.68 -10.40 2.91
C MET A 36 -10.39 -11.54 2.14
N PRO A 37 -10.97 -12.58 2.78
CA PRO A 37 -11.75 -13.58 2.05
C PRO A 37 -12.99 -13.02 1.36
N GLU A 38 -13.71 -12.08 2.00
CA GLU A 38 -14.89 -11.45 1.41
C GLU A 38 -14.53 -10.64 0.16
N VAL A 39 -13.46 -9.85 0.22
CA VAL A 39 -12.97 -9.10 -0.95
C VAL A 39 -12.54 -10.02 -2.09
N VAL A 40 -11.87 -11.13 -1.77
CA VAL A 40 -11.46 -12.12 -2.77
C VAL A 40 -12.66 -12.75 -3.46
N ALA A 41 -13.70 -13.11 -2.71
CA ALA A 41 -14.93 -13.68 -3.25
C ALA A 41 -15.74 -12.65 -4.03
N HIS A 42 -15.85 -11.42 -3.53
CA HIS A 42 -16.60 -10.33 -4.15
C HIS A 42 -16.05 -9.94 -5.52
N LEU A 43 -14.73 -10.02 -5.70
CA LEU A 43 -14.04 -9.63 -6.93
C LEU A 43 -13.60 -10.83 -7.80
N ASP A 44 -13.99 -12.05 -7.42
CA ASP A 44 -13.64 -13.29 -8.12
C ASP A 44 -12.14 -13.40 -8.48
N LEU A 45 -11.27 -13.13 -7.50
CA LEU A 45 -9.82 -13.01 -7.75
C LEU A 45 -9.10 -14.36 -7.88
N VAL A 46 -9.73 -15.45 -7.47
CA VAL A 46 -9.14 -16.80 -7.49
C VAL A 46 -9.34 -17.40 -8.87
N LEU A 47 -8.26 -17.91 -9.47
CA LEU A 47 -8.38 -18.63 -10.72
C LEU A 47 -9.16 -19.94 -10.50
N PRO A 48 -10.06 -20.33 -11.42
CA PRO A 48 -10.86 -21.54 -11.28
C PRO A 48 -9.99 -22.78 -11.19
N ASP A 49 -10.37 -23.70 -10.31
CA ASP A 49 -9.75 -25.00 -10.10
C ASP A 49 -10.87 -26.03 -9.88
N GLU A 50 -11.04 -26.95 -10.83
CA GLU A 50 -12.10 -27.96 -10.83
C GLU A 50 -11.98 -28.98 -9.69
N VAL A 51 -10.77 -29.19 -9.17
CA VAL A 51 -10.49 -30.19 -8.13
C VAL A 51 -10.66 -29.60 -6.74
N ASN A 52 -10.35 -28.31 -6.59
CA ASN A 52 -10.46 -27.63 -5.32
C ASN A 52 -10.92 -26.19 -5.57
N PRO A 53 -12.21 -25.88 -5.49
CA PRO A 53 -12.70 -24.53 -5.79
C PRO A 53 -12.29 -23.51 -4.72
N ASP A 54 -12.05 -23.96 -3.48
CA ASP A 54 -11.83 -23.06 -2.36
C ASP A 54 -10.35 -22.66 -2.19
N ILE A 55 -10.15 -21.48 -1.58
CA ILE A 55 -8.85 -21.00 -1.14
C ILE A 55 -8.83 -20.85 0.39
N ALA A 56 -7.84 -21.47 1.03
CA ALA A 56 -7.67 -21.35 2.47
C ALA A 56 -7.34 -19.89 2.87
N LYS A 57 -7.90 -19.40 3.98
CA LYS A 57 -7.64 -18.05 4.51
C LYS A 57 -6.14 -17.82 4.79
N SER A 58 -5.42 -18.86 5.22
CA SER A 58 -3.97 -18.82 5.41
C SER A 58 -3.21 -18.63 4.09
N ALA A 59 -3.69 -19.23 3.00
CA ALA A 59 -3.09 -19.08 1.67
C ALA A 59 -3.20 -17.64 1.15
N LEU A 60 -4.30 -16.93 1.46
CA LEU A 60 -4.46 -15.50 1.15
C LEU A 60 -3.41 -14.65 1.88
N THR A 61 -3.25 -14.91 3.19
CA THR A 61 -2.28 -14.20 4.02
C THR A 61 -0.84 -14.43 3.53
N GLN A 62 -0.49 -15.69 3.24
CA GLN A 62 0.82 -16.06 2.70
C GLN A 62 1.06 -15.46 1.32
N ALA A 63 0.04 -15.39 0.45
CA ALA A 63 0.15 -14.79 -0.87
C ALA A 63 0.47 -13.30 -0.76
N ARG A 64 -0.19 -12.57 0.15
CA ARG A 64 0.08 -11.16 0.44
C ARG A 64 1.49 -10.94 0.99
N GLN A 65 1.92 -11.75 1.96
CA GLN A 65 3.28 -11.68 2.51
C GLN A 65 4.35 -11.93 1.45
N ARG A 66 4.13 -12.91 0.57
CA ARG A 66 5.06 -13.25 -0.52
C ARG A 66 5.19 -12.12 -1.56
N LEU A 67 4.11 -11.43 -1.87
CA LEU A 67 4.12 -10.27 -2.76
C LEU A 67 5.03 -9.17 -2.19
N GLY A 68 4.84 -8.85 -0.91
CA GLY A 68 5.55 -7.76 -0.24
C GLY A 68 5.18 -6.38 -0.80
N GLN A 69 5.92 -5.36 -0.37
CA GLN A 69 5.61 -3.95 -0.69
C GLN A 69 6.19 -3.46 -2.02
N ALA A 70 7.31 -4.02 -2.47
CA ALA A 70 8.06 -3.50 -3.62
C ALA A 70 7.23 -3.36 -4.92
N PRO A 71 6.36 -4.34 -5.31
CA PRO A 71 5.54 -4.19 -6.51
C PRO A 71 4.53 -3.04 -6.42
N LEU A 72 3.94 -2.83 -5.24
CA LEU A 72 2.97 -1.77 -5.01
C LEU A 72 3.63 -0.40 -4.99
N ALA A 73 4.81 -0.28 -4.37
CA ALA A 73 5.60 0.94 -4.40
C ALA A 73 5.97 1.35 -5.83
N GLN A 74 6.42 0.38 -6.65
CA GLN A 74 6.72 0.60 -8.06
C GLN A 74 5.47 1.00 -8.85
N LEU A 75 4.35 0.30 -8.67
CA LEU A 75 3.09 0.65 -9.32
C LEU A 75 2.65 2.07 -8.95
N PHE A 76 2.74 2.45 -7.67
CA PHE A 76 2.39 3.78 -7.21
C PHE A 76 3.27 4.87 -7.84
N ALA A 77 4.59 4.67 -7.87
CA ALA A 77 5.52 5.60 -8.50
C ALA A 77 5.27 5.76 -10.01
N MET A 78 5.01 4.66 -10.72
CA MET A 78 4.67 4.67 -12.14
C MET A 78 3.36 5.44 -12.40
N SER A 79 2.32 5.18 -11.60
CA SER A 79 1.03 5.86 -11.73
C SER A 79 1.14 7.35 -11.40
N ALA A 80 1.88 7.71 -10.35
CA ALA A 80 2.12 9.09 -9.96
C ALA A 80 2.82 9.86 -11.09
N THR A 81 3.90 9.31 -11.65
CA THR A 81 4.65 9.93 -12.76
C THR A 81 3.73 10.17 -13.97
N CYS A 82 2.97 9.15 -14.38
CA CYS A 82 2.06 9.25 -15.52
C CYS A 82 0.94 10.28 -15.31
N TRP A 83 0.38 10.37 -14.10
CA TRP A 83 -0.63 11.38 -13.80
C TRP A 83 -0.05 12.79 -13.73
N ASP A 84 1.15 12.93 -13.17
CA ASP A 84 1.86 14.19 -13.03
C ASP A 84 2.18 14.79 -14.41
N GLU A 85 2.82 14.03 -15.30
CA GLU A 85 3.11 14.44 -16.68
C GLU A 85 1.87 14.92 -17.44
N ARG A 86 0.74 14.21 -17.27
CA ARG A 86 -0.53 14.56 -17.93
C ARG A 86 -1.17 15.84 -17.38
N HIS A 87 -0.97 16.17 -16.11
CA HIS A 87 -1.72 17.23 -15.43
C HIS A 87 -0.92 18.51 -15.17
N GLN A 88 0.42 18.49 -15.29
CA GLN A 88 1.24 19.68 -15.04
C GLN A 88 1.14 20.76 -16.12
N VAL A 89 0.71 20.43 -17.34
CA VAL A 89 0.62 21.39 -18.44
C VAL A 89 -0.38 22.51 -18.10
N GLY A 90 0.14 23.74 -17.96
CA GLY A 90 -0.65 24.95 -17.75
C GLY A 90 -1.19 25.18 -16.33
N ARG A 91 -0.83 24.35 -15.33
CA ARG A 91 -1.35 24.46 -13.95
C ARG A 91 -0.41 25.16 -12.94
N GLY A 92 0.76 25.59 -13.41
CA GLY A 92 1.70 26.40 -12.63
C GLY A 92 1.16 27.80 -12.35
N TRP A 93 1.54 28.39 -11.22
CA TRP A 93 1.24 29.79 -10.91
C TRP A 93 2.46 30.63 -11.27
N ARG A 94 2.34 31.52 -12.26
CA ARG A 94 3.46 32.35 -12.75
C ARG A 94 4.72 31.54 -13.09
N GLY A 95 4.55 30.34 -13.66
CA GLY A 95 5.66 29.44 -13.99
C GLY A 95 6.21 28.61 -12.82
N LEU A 96 5.62 28.72 -11.62
CA LEU A 96 6.03 27.97 -10.43
C LEU A 96 5.07 26.80 -10.15
N ALA A 97 5.64 25.66 -9.73
CA ALA A 97 4.89 24.56 -9.15
C ALA A 97 4.41 24.93 -7.74
N ARG A 98 3.22 24.44 -7.37
CA ARG A 98 2.59 24.74 -6.08
C ARG A 98 2.42 23.45 -5.28
N TYR A 99 2.90 23.46 -4.05
CA TYR A 99 2.81 22.33 -3.14
C TYR A 99 2.26 22.75 -1.78
N ALA A 100 1.62 21.81 -1.10
CA ALA A 100 1.29 21.91 0.31
C ALA A 100 2.07 20.87 1.10
N VAL A 101 2.44 21.24 2.32
CA VAL A 101 3.02 20.32 3.29
C VAL A 101 1.92 19.97 4.29
N ASP A 102 1.70 18.67 4.49
CA ASP A 102 0.78 18.18 5.51
C ASP A 102 1.47 17.14 6.39
N GLY A 103 1.22 17.23 7.70
CA GLY A 103 1.85 16.41 8.72
C GLY A 103 0.80 15.55 9.42
N SER A 104 1.07 14.25 9.53
CA SER A 104 0.20 13.30 10.23
C SER A 104 1.00 12.43 11.19
N THR A 105 0.35 11.97 12.27
CA THR A 105 0.95 11.01 13.20
C THR A 105 0.15 9.73 13.18
N LEU A 106 0.82 8.62 12.88
CA LEU A 106 0.24 7.28 12.76
C LEU A 106 0.77 6.39 13.88
N ARG A 107 -0.09 5.54 14.44
CA ARG A 107 0.35 4.47 15.33
C ARG A 107 0.84 3.30 14.51
N VAL A 108 1.98 2.74 14.89
CA VAL A 108 2.50 1.50 14.30
C VAL A 108 2.33 0.35 15.26
N ALA A 109 2.42 -0.88 14.74
CA ALA A 109 2.34 -2.07 15.56
C ALA A 109 3.40 -2.06 16.66
N ASP A 110 3.04 -2.53 17.85
CA ASP A 110 3.97 -2.65 18.96
C ASP A 110 4.90 -3.85 18.72
N SER A 111 6.10 -3.56 18.22
CA SER A 111 7.18 -4.53 18.03
C SER A 111 8.49 -3.95 18.53
N VAL A 112 9.43 -4.82 18.90
CA VAL A 112 10.78 -4.42 19.33
C VAL A 112 11.46 -3.57 18.25
N GLU A 113 11.34 -3.98 16.99
CA GLU A 113 11.89 -3.25 15.83
C GLU A 113 11.27 -1.86 15.69
N ASN A 114 9.95 -1.74 15.77
CA ASN A 114 9.26 -0.44 15.67
C ASN A 114 9.57 0.46 16.87
N ARG A 115 9.68 -0.08 18.08
CA ARG A 115 10.10 0.70 19.27
C ARG A 115 11.53 1.19 19.15
N ALA A 116 12.43 0.39 18.61
CA ALA A 116 13.81 0.81 18.38
C ALA A 116 13.90 1.91 17.30
N HIS A 117 13.10 1.80 16.23
CA HIS A 117 13.14 2.75 15.11
C HIS A 117 12.36 4.05 15.36
N PHE A 118 11.13 3.96 15.86
CA PHE A 118 10.25 5.12 16.07
C PHE A 118 10.33 5.68 17.50
N GLY A 119 10.99 4.96 18.41
CA GLY A 119 11.08 5.31 19.82
C GLY A 119 9.79 5.00 20.60
N ALA A 120 9.78 5.46 21.84
CA ALA A 120 8.62 5.37 22.73
C ALA A 120 8.34 6.76 23.30
N GLN A 121 7.16 7.29 23.02
CA GLN A 121 6.78 8.61 23.53
C GLN A 121 6.52 8.51 25.05
N ALA A 122 7.31 9.23 25.83
CA ALA A 122 7.09 9.42 27.25
C ALA A 122 6.25 10.67 27.50
N TYR A 123 5.27 10.57 28.40
CA TYR A 123 4.48 11.70 28.88
C TYR A 123 5.11 12.28 30.15
N ALA A 124 4.78 13.54 30.46
CA ALA A 124 5.27 14.22 31.66
C ALA A 124 4.92 13.49 32.98
N SER A 125 3.90 12.62 32.95
CA SER A 125 3.52 11.73 34.06
C SER A 125 4.46 10.53 34.25
N GLY A 126 5.49 10.36 33.41
CA GLY A 126 6.35 9.17 33.39
C GLY A 126 5.75 7.97 32.65
N ALA A 127 4.49 8.06 32.21
CA ALA A 127 3.86 7.01 31.42
C ALA A 127 4.45 6.94 30.00
N VAL A 128 4.64 5.72 29.49
CA VAL A 128 5.07 5.48 28.12
C VAL A 128 3.86 5.15 27.25
N ALA A 129 3.81 5.72 26.04
CA ALA A 129 2.74 5.46 25.08
C ALA A 129 2.63 3.97 24.73
N SER A 130 1.37 3.49 24.68
CA SER A 130 1.06 2.08 24.41
C SER A 130 1.58 1.61 23.05
N TYR A 131 1.54 2.46 22.02
CA TYR A 131 2.05 2.15 20.68
C TYR A 131 3.11 3.16 20.26
N PRO A 132 4.17 2.72 19.53
CA PRO A 132 5.08 3.65 18.87
C PRO A 132 4.35 4.51 17.85
N GLN A 133 4.87 5.71 17.60
CA GLN A 133 4.26 6.69 16.70
C GLN A 133 5.21 7.04 15.56
N LEU A 134 4.72 6.90 14.33
CA LEU A 134 5.36 7.38 13.12
C LEU A 134 4.84 8.78 12.80
N ARG A 135 5.75 9.74 12.58
CA ARG A 135 5.42 11.06 12.05
C ARG A 135 5.60 11.03 10.53
N LEU A 136 4.50 11.20 9.81
CA LEU A 136 4.46 11.29 8.37
C LEU A 136 4.42 12.76 7.97
N LEU A 137 5.25 13.15 7.01
CA LEU A 137 5.19 14.43 6.33
C LEU A 137 4.99 14.16 4.84
N THR A 138 3.99 14.78 4.23
CA THR A 138 3.72 14.66 2.80
C THR A 138 3.89 16.02 2.12
N LEU A 139 4.55 16.03 0.97
CA LEU A 139 4.57 17.17 0.05
C LEU A 139 3.60 16.87 -1.09
N THR A 140 2.49 17.60 -1.17
CA THR A 140 1.39 17.30 -2.10
C THR A 140 1.26 18.42 -3.12
N ALA A 141 1.31 18.07 -4.41
CA ALA A 141 1.09 19.01 -5.50
C ALA A 141 -0.35 19.54 -5.45
N LEU A 142 -0.53 20.85 -5.33
CA LEU A 142 -1.85 21.47 -5.19
C LEU A 142 -2.71 21.40 -6.46
N ALA A 143 -2.09 21.17 -7.61
CA ALA A 143 -2.79 21.10 -8.89
C ALA A 143 -3.39 19.71 -9.19
N THR A 144 -2.80 18.65 -8.62
CA THR A 144 -3.07 17.25 -8.94
C THR A 144 -3.40 16.39 -7.73
N HIS A 145 -3.13 16.91 -6.52
CA HIS A 145 -3.21 16.18 -5.25
C HIS A 145 -2.31 14.92 -5.18
N LEU A 146 -1.30 14.83 -6.04
CA LEU A 146 -0.29 13.79 -5.98
C LEU A 146 0.75 14.11 -4.89
N VAL A 147 1.15 13.09 -4.16
CA VAL A 147 2.28 13.17 -3.21
C VAL A 147 3.58 13.05 -4.01
N ALA A 148 4.47 14.03 -3.83
CA ALA A 148 5.77 14.14 -4.46
C ALA A 148 6.84 13.34 -3.73
#